data_AF-G1Q8V8-F1
#
_entry.id   AF-G1Q8V8-F1
#
_cell.length_a   1.000
_cell.length_b   1.000
_cell.length_c   1.000
_cell.angle_alpha   90.00
_cell.angle_beta   90.00
_cell.angle_gamma   90.00
#
_symmetry.space_group_name_H-M   'P 1'
#
loop_
_entity.id
_entity.type
_entity.pdbx_description
1 polymer ?
#
loop_
_entity_poly.entity_id
_entity_poly.type
_entity_poly.pdbx_seq_one_letter_code
_entity_poly.pdbx_strand_id
1 'polypeptide(L)'
;SGLGFNIVGGTDQQYVSNDSGIYVSRIKENGAAALDGRLQEGDKILSVNGQDLKNLLHQDAVNLFRNAGYAVSLRVQHRLLVVGGSFGLREFSQIRYDAVKIKIDPELEKKLKMNQVSLESEYEYMVLGQLCSH
;
A
#
# COMPACT_ATOMS: atom_id res chain seq x y z
N SER A 1 -5.60 -7.04 10.78
CA SER A 1 -5.92 -5.86 9.97
C SER A 1 -4.61 -5.18 9.63
N GLY A 2 -4.40 -4.80 8.37
CA GLY A 2 -3.10 -4.39 7.87
C GLY A 2 -3.04 -2.91 7.51
N LEU A 3 -1.84 -2.43 7.17
CA LEU A 3 -1.58 -1.04 6.79
C LEU A 3 -2.32 -0.56 5.52
N GLY A 4 -2.98 -1.47 4.80
CA GLY A 4 -3.83 -1.14 3.66
C GLY A 4 -3.09 -0.97 2.34
N PHE A 5 -1.94 -1.61 2.17
CA PHE A 5 -1.21 -1.67 0.91
C PHE A 5 -0.47 -3.00 0.77
N ASN A 6 -0.12 -3.35 -0.46
CA ASN A 6 0.66 -4.52 -0.83
C ASN A 6 2.06 -4.08 -1.24
N ILE A 7 3.05 -4.92 -0.93
CA ILE A 7 4.44 -4.71 -1.34
C ILE A 7 4.89 -5.79 -2.31
N VAL A 8 5.84 -5.45 -3.17
CA VAL A 8 6.60 -6.33 -4.05
C VAL A 8 8.07 -5.90 -4.01
N GLY A 9 8.96 -6.67 -4.61
CA GLY A 9 10.39 -6.39 -4.51
C GLY A 9 11.04 -7.20 -3.39
N GLY A 10 12.35 -7.03 -3.28
CA GLY A 10 13.22 -7.82 -2.41
C GLY A 10 14.42 -8.32 -3.21
N THR A 11 15.48 -8.73 -2.50
CA THR A 11 16.67 -9.32 -3.14
C THR A 11 16.38 -10.63 -3.86
N ASP A 12 15.39 -11.38 -3.38
CA ASP A 12 14.88 -12.64 -3.92
C ASP A 12 13.78 -12.45 -4.98
N GLN A 13 13.08 -11.32 -4.94
CA GLN A 13 11.95 -11.02 -5.82
C GLN A 13 12.10 -9.63 -6.45
N GLN A 14 13.12 -9.45 -7.29
CA GLN A 14 13.39 -8.15 -7.92
C GLN A 14 12.21 -7.70 -8.79
N TYR A 15 11.57 -6.61 -8.39
CA TYR A 15 10.48 -5.99 -9.14
C TYR A 15 11.01 -5.09 -10.28
N VAL A 16 12.13 -4.41 -10.03
CA VAL A 16 12.83 -3.57 -11.01
C VAL A 16 14.19 -4.22 -11.28
N SER A 17 14.55 -4.36 -12.56
CA SER A 17 15.81 -4.98 -12.97
C SER A 17 17.00 -4.25 -12.33
N ASN A 18 17.90 -5.00 -11.67
CA ASN A 18 19.04 -4.47 -10.90
C ASN A 18 18.67 -3.59 -9.69
N ASP A 19 17.45 -3.71 -9.16
CA ASP A 19 17.05 -3.02 -7.93
C ASP A 19 16.40 -4.01 -6.95
N SER A 20 17.06 -4.20 -5.81
CA SER A 20 16.62 -5.03 -4.69
C SER A 20 15.68 -4.31 -3.72
N GLY A 21 15.15 -3.15 -4.10
CA GLY A 21 14.25 -2.37 -3.28
C GLY A 21 12.84 -2.96 -3.14
N ILE A 22 12.13 -2.44 -2.14
CA ILE A 22 10.73 -2.77 -1.87
C ILE A 22 9.84 -1.68 -2.47
N TYR A 23 8.77 -2.09 -3.15
CA TYR A 23 7.85 -1.23 -3.89
C TYR A 23 6.42 -1.47 -3.47
N VAL A 24 5.59 -0.43 -3.50
CA VAL A 24 4.15 -0.54 -3.32
C VAL A 24 3.54 -1.04 -4.62
N SER A 25 2.95 -2.23 -4.61
CA SER A 25 2.28 -2.78 -5.80
C SER A 25 0.83 -2.35 -5.91
N ARG A 26 0.15 -2.23 -4.76
CA ARG A 26 -1.27 -1.88 -4.72
C ARG A 26 -1.62 -1.17 -3.42
N ILE A 27 -2.53 -0.21 -3.48
CA ILE A 27 -3.13 0.40 -2.29
C ILE A 27 -4.57 -0.08 -2.16
N LYS A 28 -4.93 -0.56 -0.96
CA LYS A 28 -6.28 -1.03 -0.69
C LYS A 28 -7.20 0.18 -0.50
N GLU A 29 -8.25 0.23 -1.30
CA GLU A 29 -9.33 1.21 -1.14
C GLU A 29 -9.90 1.16 0.28
N ASN A 30 -10.09 2.33 0.90
CA ASN A 30 -10.48 2.47 2.31
C ASN A 30 -9.48 1.91 3.34
N GLY A 31 -8.25 1.58 2.94
CA GLY A 31 -7.17 1.21 3.85
C GLY A 31 -6.53 2.42 4.54
N ALA A 32 -5.78 2.19 5.63
CA ALA A 32 -5.09 3.27 6.36
C ALA A 32 -4.13 4.07 5.45
N ALA A 33 -3.42 3.40 4.54
CA ALA A 33 -2.58 4.06 3.54
C ALA A 33 -3.36 4.90 2.52
N ALA A 34 -4.52 4.41 2.06
CA ALA A 34 -5.36 5.15 1.11
C ALA A 34 -5.96 6.41 1.76
N LEU A 35 -6.36 6.30 3.02
CA LEU A 35 -6.93 7.41 3.79
C LEU A 35 -5.89 8.46 4.16
N ASP A 36 -4.63 8.06 4.36
CA ASP A 36 -3.51 8.98 4.50
C ASP A 36 -3.18 9.70 3.17
N GLY A 37 -3.34 9.00 2.04
CA GLY A 37 -3.30 9.58 0.69
C GLY A 37 -1.91 9.98 0.18
N ARG A 38 -0.87 9.93 1.02
CA ARG A 38 0.50 10.27 0.61
C ARG A 38 1.23 9.13 -0.08
N LEU A 39 0.91 7.89 0.27
CA LEU A 39 1.47 6.70 -0.37
C LEU A 39 0.76 6.47 -1.70
N GLN A 40 1.51 6.12 -2.75
CA GLN A 40 1.01 5.82 -4.09
C GLN A 40 1.55 4.48 -4.60
N GLU A 41 0.82 3.88 -5.54
CA GLU A 41 1.26 2.67 -6.23
C GLU A 41 2.51 2.97 -7.08
N GLY A 42 3.50 2.08 -7.06
CA GLY A 42 4.80 2.28 -7.70
C GLY A 42 5.83 3.02 -6.84
N ASP A 43 5.45 3.51 -5.67
CA ASP A 43 6.41 4.13 -4.75
C ASP A 43 7.44 3.12 -4.23
N LYS A 44 8.68 3.56 -4.12
CA LYS A 44 9.76 2.76 -3.51
C LYS A 44 9.84 3.08 -2.03
N ILE A 45 9.77 2.06 -1.19
CA ILE A 45 9.92 2.20 0.26
C ILE A 45 11.41 2.02 0.61
N LEU A 46 11.98 3.04 1.21
CA LEU A 46 13.39 3.08 1.60
C LEU A 46 13.60 2.59 3.03
N SER A 47 12.71 2.96 3.95
CA SER A 47 12.82 2.54 5.35
C SER A 47 11.46 2.47 6.06
N VAL A 48 11.41 1.63 7.10
CA VAL A 48 10.24 1.37 7.95
C VAL A 48 10.65 1.53 9.40
N ASN A 49 10.00 2.44 10.12
CA ASN A 49 10.29 2.76 11.53
C ASN A 49 11.78 3.05 11.80
N GLY A 50 12.47 3.64 10.82
CA GLY A 50 13.89 3.94 10.90
C GLY A 50 14.82 2.80 10.48
N GLN A 51 14.30 1.60 10.22
CA GLN A 51 15.07 0.49 9.66
C GLN A 51 15.06 0.54 8.13
N ASP A 52 16.25 0.50 7.55
CA ASP A 52 16.42 0.55 6.10
C ASP A 52 16.00 -0.78 5.46
N LEU A 53 15.28 -0.69 4.33
CA LEU A 53 14.79 -1.86 3.60
C LEU A 53 15.74 -2.30 2.46
N LYS A 54 16.87 -1.63 2.28
CA LYS A 54 17.80 -1.95 1.20
C LYS A 54 18.39 -3.34 1.40
N ASN A 55 18.42 -4.11 0.31
CA ASN A 55 18.97 -5.46 0.27
C ASN A 55 18.31 -6.46 1.23
N LEU A 56 17.06 -6.22 1.63
CA LEU A 56 16.28 -7.20 2.39
C LEU A 56 15.60 -8.21 1.47
N LEU A 57 15.39 -9.41 2.00
CA LEU A 57 14.48 -10.38 1.39
C LEU A 57 13.05 -9.84 1.47
N HIS A 58 12.23 -10.25 0.51
CA HIS A 58 10.80 -9.91 0.49
C HIS A 58 10.14 -10.25 1.84
N GLN A 59 10.41 -11.46 2.35
CA GLN A 59 9.83 -11.94 3.61
C GLN A 59 10.27 -11.11 4.82
N ASP A 60 11.52 -10.67 4.87
CA ASP A 60 12.02 -9.82 5.95
C ASP A 60 11.34 -8.45 5.93
N ALA A 61 11.18 -7.86 4.75
CA ALA A 61 10.42 -6.62 4.60
C ALA A 61 8.97 -6.80 5.09
N VAL A 62 8.29 -7.87 4.68
CA VAL A 62 6.93 -8.19 5.17
C VAL A 62 6.89 -8.30 6.70
N ASN A 63 7.89 -8.96 7.30
CA ASN A 63 7.97 -9.09 8.76
C ASN A 63 8.12 -7.74 9.45
N LEU A 64 8.88 -6.80 8.88
CA LEU A 64 8.99 -5.43 9.40
C LEU A 64 7.66 -4.68 9.39
N PHE A 65 6.90 -4.78 8.30
CA PHE A 65 5.56 -4.17 8.24
C PHE A 65 4.56 -4.83 9.19
N ARG A 66 4.65 -6.15 9.38
CA ARG A 66 3.82 -6.88 10.36
C ARG A 66 4.14 -6.48 11.79
N ASN A 67 5.42 -6.30 12.10
CA ASN A 67 5.90 -5.92 13.44
C ASN A 67 5.73 -4.43 13.74
N ALA A 68 5.47 -3.59 12.73
CA ALA A 68 5.28 -2.15 12.90
C ALA A 68 4.04 -1.78 13.75
N GLY A 69 3.10 -2.71 13.95
CA GLY A 69 1.92 -2.50 14.79
C GLY A 69 0.96 -1.46 14.20
N TYR A 70 0.38 -0.61 15.07
CA TYR A 70 -0.67 0.35 14.68
C TYR A 70 -0.14 1.68 14.13
N ALA A 71 1.16 1.91 14.15
CA ALA A 71 1.74 3.14 13.62
C ALA A 71 3.06 2.83 12.92
N VAL A 72 3.13 3.15 11.64
CA VAL A 72 4.34 2.95 10.85
C VAL A 72 4.84 4.27 10.29
N SER A 73 6.14 4.50 10.44
CA SER A 73 6.84 5.62 9.80
C SER A 73 7.62 5.10 8.61
N LEU A 74 7.24 5.52 7.41
CA LEU A 74 7.83 5.13 6.14
C LEU A 74 8.62 6.28 5.55
N ARG A 75 9.79 5.98 5.00
CA ARG A 75 10.45 6.88 4.05
C ARG A 75 10.24 6.31 2.66
N VAL A 76 9.61 7.10 1.79
CA VAL A 76 9.26 6.66 0.44
C VAL A 76 9.89 7.55 -0.60
N GLN A 77 10.04 7.01 -1.79
CA GLN A 77 10.53 7.69 -2.97
C GLN A 77 9.46 7.60 -4.06
N HIS A 78 8.87 8.75 -4.37
CA HIS A 78 7.92 8.94 -5.46
C HIS A 78 8.66 9.15 -6.77
N ARG A 79 8.25 8.43 -7.81
CA ARG A 79 8.69 8.69 -9.19
C ARG A 79 7.61 9.52 -9.89
N LEU A 80 7.81 10.83 -9.93
CA LEU A 80 6.89 11.74 -10.62
C LEU A 80 7.28 11.85 -12.09
N LEU A 81 6.34 11.56 -12.99
CA LEU A 81 6.47 11.86 -14.40
C LEU A 81 6.04 13.32 -14.60
N VAL A 82 7.00 14.20 -14.89
CA VAL A 82 6.70 15.60 -15.18
C VAL A 82 6.51 15.74 -16.68
N VAL A 83 5.26 15.90 -17.12
CA VAL A 83 4.94 16.21 -18.51
C VAL A 83 5.13 17.72 -18.72
N GLY A 84 6.23 18.10 -19.38
CA GLY A 84 6.50 19.49 -19.76
C GLY A 84 5.62 19.94 -20.93
N GLY A 85 5.02 21.13 -20.81
CA GLY A 85 4.08 21.68 -21.79
C GLY A 85 4.66 22.03 -23.17
N SER A 86 3.78 21.99 -24.18
CA SER A 86 3.77 22.53 -25.56
C SER A 86 5.02 22.47 -26.48
N PHE A 87 6.23 22.18 -25.99
CA PHE A 87 7.45 22.14 -26.80
C PHE A 87 8.27 20.88 -26.50
N GLY A 88 7.91 19.77 -27.15
CA GLY A 88 8.74 18.56 -27.21
C GLY A 88 8.69 17.69 -25.95
N LEU A 89 8.14 16.49 -26.10
CA LEU A 89 8.06 15.43 -25.10
C LEU A 89 9.47 15.06 -24.57
N ARG A 90 9.90 15.68 -23.47
CA ARG A 90 10.94 15.11 -22.61
C ARG A 90 10.28 14.77 -21.28
N GLU A 91 9.98 13.49 -21.10
CA GLU A 91 9.57 12.92 -19.82
C GLU A 91 10.77 13.01 -18.87
N PHE A 92 10.79 14.03 -18.01
CA PHE A 92 11.74 14.09 -16.91
C PHE A 92 11.12 13.33 -15.73
N SER A 93 11.74 12.23 -15.32
CA SER A 93 11.39 11.59 -14.06
C SER A 93 11.97 12.41 -12.91
N GLN A 94 11.13 13.13 -12.18
CA GLN A 94 11.54 13.81 -10.95
C GLN A 94 11.37 12.84 -9.78
N ILE A 95 12.45 12.59 -9.05
CA ILE A 95 12.42 11.80 -7.83
C ILE A 95 12.11 12.73 -6.65
N ARG A 96 11.06 12.42 -5.89
CA ARG A 96 10.75 13.09 -4.62
C ARG A 96 10.80 12.10 -3.47
N TYR A 97 11.30 12.57 -2.33
CA TYR A 97 11.37 11.80 -1.10
C TYR A 97 10.35 12.32 -0.11
N ASP A 98 9.62 11.42 0.53
CA ASP A 98 8.56 11.77 1.46
C ASP A 98 8.60 10.91 2.72
N ALA A 99 8.07 11.45 3.80
CA ALA A 99 8.00 10.81 5.11
C ALA A 99 6.54 10.57 5.47
N VAL A 100 6.09 9.34 5.28
CA VAL A 100 4.69 8.95 5.45
C VAL A 100 4.53 8.28 6.81
N LYS A 101 3.64 8.81 7.65
CA LYS A 101 3.31 8.21 8.94
C LYS A 101 1.88 7.71 8.91
N ILE A 102 1.70 6.42 8.67
CA ILE A 102 0.38 5.80 8.62
C ILE A 102 0.04 5.38 10.05
N LYS A 103 -1.02 5.97 10.59
CA LYS A 103 -1.63 5.53 11.85
C LYS A 103 -2.87 4.72 11.50
N ILE A 104 -2.91 3.50 12.02
CA ILE A 104 -4.10 2.68 12.02
C ILE A 104 -4.95 3.18 13.18
N ASP A 105 -5.99 3.94 12.87
CA ASP A 105 -6.95 4.39 13.88
C ASP A 105 -7.83 3.21 14.31
N PRO A 106 -7.82 2.80 15.59
CA PRO A 106 -8.52 1.60 16.04
C PRO A 106 -10.04 1.71 15.91
N GLU A 107 -10.63 2.92 15.93
CA GLU A 107 -12.06 3.10 15.69
C GLU A 107 -12.42 2.93 14.22
N LEU A 108 -11.57 3.46 13.33
CA LEU A 108 -11.71 3.27 11.90
C LEU A 108 -11.58 1.79 11.51
N GLU A 109 -10.66 1.03 12.11
CA GLU A 109 -10.59 -0.42 11.91
C GLU A 109 -11.87 -1.14 12.30
N LYS A 110 -12.47 -0.71 13.43
CA LYS A 110 -13.73 -1.26 13.93
C LYS A 110 -14.88 -0.96 12.96
N LYS A 111 -14.95 0.26 12.42
CA LYS A 111 -15.91 0.66 11.38
C LYS A 111 -15.72 -0.11 10.07
N LEU A 112 -14.49 -0.27 9.60
CA LEU A 112 -14.19 -1.00 8.36
C LEU A 112 -14.57 -2.48 8.46
N LYS A 113 -14.29 -3.14 9.59
CA LYS A 113 -14.73 -4.52 9.84
C LYS A 113 -16.24 -4.65 9.92
N MET A 114 -16.91 -3.69 10.55
CA MET A 114 -18.37 -3.69 10.69
C MET A 114 -19.05 -3.54 9.32
N ASN A 115 -18.56 -2.64 8.47
CA ASN A 115 -19.13 -2.42 7.13
C ASN A 115 -18.91 -3.64 6.20
N GLN A 116 -17.79 -4.35 6.35
CA GLN A 116 -17.50 -5.54 5.55
C GLN A 116 -18.43 -6.71 5.92
N VAL A 117 -18.69 -6.92 7.22
CA VAL A 117 -19.66 -7.92 7.69
C VAL A 117 -21.07 -7.61 7.19
N SER A 118 -21.50 -6.34 7.22
CA SER A 118 -22.81 -5.94 6.71
C SER A 118 -22.99 -6.31 5.22
N LEU A 119 -21.99 -6.02 4.39
CA LEU A 119 -22.03 -6.33 2.96
C LEU A 119 -22.09 -7.84 2.67
N GLU A 120 -21.34 -8.66 3.42
CA GLU A 120 -21.39 -10.13 3.27
C GLU A 120 -22.74 -10.70 3.71
N SER A 121 -23.33 -10.14 4.77
CA SER A 121 -24.65 -10.52 5.27
C SER A 121 -25.74 -10.21 4.24
N GLU A 122 -25.70 -9.02 3.63
CA GLU A 122 -26.63 -8.61 2.58
C GLU A 122 -26.50 -9.46 1.31
N TYR A 123 -25.27 -9.85 0.95
CA TYR A 123 -25.03 -10.75 -0.19
C TYR A 123 -25.58 -12.15 0.06
N GLU A 124 -25.37 -12.72 1.24
CA GLU A 124 -25.91 -14.04 1.62
C GLU A 124 -27.46 -14.02 1.62
N TYR A 125 -28.07 -12.93 2.10
CA TYR A 125 -29.53 -12.74 2.04
C TYR A 125 -30.06 -12.65 0.60
N MET A 126 -29.36 -11.94 -0.29
CA MET A 126 -29.73 -11.88 -1.71
C MET A 126 -29.59 -13.25 -2.39
N VAL A 127 -28.50 -13.97 -2.14
CA VAL A 127 -28.24 -15.29 -2.74
C VAL A 127 -29.25 -16.34 -2.26
N LEU A 128 -29.56 -16.36 -0.96
CA LEU A 128 -30.56 -17.27 -0.40
C LEU A 128 -31.98 -16.91 -0.87
N GLY A 129 -32.29 -15.62 -1.02
CA GLY A 129 -33.58 -15.15 -1.56
C GLY A 129 -33.84 -15.58 -3.00
N GLN A 130 -32.79 -15.74 -3.83
CA GLN A 130 -32.91 -16.20 -5.22
C GLN A 130 -33.10 -17.72 -5.34
N LEU A 131 -32.67 -18.51 -4.35
CA LEU A 131 -32.80 -19.98 -4.35
C LEU A 131 -34.19 -20.48 -3.91
N CYS A 132 -34.97 -19.66 -3.22
CA CYS A 132 -36.31 -20.03 -2.73
C CYS A 132 -37.46 -19.79 -3.73
N SER A 133 -37.16 -19.48 -5.00
CA SER A 133 -38.18 -19.18 -6.03
C SER A 133 -38.32 -20.24 -7.14
N HIS A 134 -38.05 -21.52 -6.85
CA HIS A 134 -38.37 -22.65 -7.75
C HIS A 134 -39.03 -23.80 -7.01
#